data_AF-A0A2I1EP49-F1
#
_entry.id   AF-A0A2I1EP49-F1
#
_cell.length_a   1.000
_cell.length_b   1.000
_cell.length_c   1.000
_cell.angle_alpha   90.00
_cell.angle_beta   90.00
_cell.angle_gamma   90.00
#
_symmetry.space_group_name_H-M   'P 1'
#
loop_
_entity.id
_entity.type
_entity.pdbx_description
1 polymer ?
#
loop_
_entity_poly.entity_id
_entity_poly.type
_entity_poly.pdbx_seq_one_letter_code
_entity_poly.pdbx_strand_id
1 'polypeptide(L)'
;MTKKGTLTVTVVEAKNLKDEDLIGKSDPYIKLILNENNTQATSTKSGDLNPTYNETFTFNIDGHKHLDIECWDKDTVTSDDIIGKNDVSLSHVISKGTDDVWVKLKSGKLGIRSKGEVHLQMTFEPIA
;
A
#
# COMPACT_ATOMS: atom_id res chain seq x y z
N MET A 1 15.19 -6.19 -20.79
CA MET A 1 16.19 -5.94 -19.73
C MET A 1 15.44 -5.41 -18.52
N THR A 2 15.57 -6.06 -17.37
CA THR A 2 15.01 -5.57 -16.10
C THR A 2 15.90 -4.44 -15.58
N LYS A 3 15.32 -3.28 -15.26
CA LYS A 3 16.08 -2.18 -14.64
C LYS A 3 16.27 -2.48 -13.16
N LYS A 4 17.48 -2.29 -12.66
CA LYS A 4 17.80 -2.28 -11.23
C LYS A 4 17.83 -0.84 -10.74
N GLY A 5 17.41 -0.60 -9.51
CA GLY A 5 17.38 0.76 -8.97
C GLY A 5 16.73 0.86 -7.62
N THR A 6 16.61 2.09 -7.13
CA THR A 6 15.95 2.42 -5.89
C THR A 6 14.55 2.93 -6.20
N LEU A 7 13.53 2.31 -5.61
CA LEU A 7 12.16 2.79 -5.62
C LEU A 7 11.88 3.48 -4.28
N THR A 8 11.49 4.74 -4.32
CA THR A 8 10.96 5.46 -3.17
C THR A 8 9.45 5.55 -3.30
N VAL A 9 8.73 5.18 -2.24
CA VAL A 9 7.26 5.15 -2.20
C VAL A 9 6.80 5.96 -0.99
N THR A 10 6.03 7.00 -1.24
CA THR A 10 5.30 7.74 -0.21
C THR A 10 3.87 7.27 -0.19
N VAL A 11 3.44 6.73 0.96
CA VAL A 11 2.02 6.50 1.26
C VAL A 11 1.47 7.85 1.73
N VAL A 12 0.69 8.51 0.88
CA VAL A 12 0.17 9.86 1.16
C VAL A 12 -1.04 9.76 2.08
N GLU A 13 -2.09 9.10 1.61
CA GLU A 13 -3.37 8.97 2.29
C GLU A 13 -4.12 7.72 1.83
N ALA A 14 -5.14 7.32 2.59
CA ALA A 14 -6.17 6.41 2.12
C ALA A 14 -7.54 7.07 2.22
N LYS A 15 -8.48 6.66 1.38
CA LYS A 15 -9.84 7.21 1.34
C LYS A 15 -10.90 6.14 1.25
N ASN A 16 -12.06 6.46 1.83
CA ASN A 16 -13.25 5.63 1.79
C ASN A 16 -12.98 4.19 2.22
N LEU A 17 -12.12 4.02 3.23
CA LEU A 17 -11.84 2.71 3.79
C LEU A 17 -13.15 2.13 4.33
N LYS A 18 -13.36 0.85 4.06
CA LYS A 18 -14.56 0.18 4.51
C LYS A 18 -14.42 -0.16 5.99
N ASP A 19 -15.35 0.35 6.79
CA ASP A 19 -15.52 -0.06 8.18
C ASP A 19 -16.00 -1.52 8.22
N GLU A 20 -15.20 -2.40 8.80
CA GLU A 20 -15.56 -3.79 9.07
C GLU A 20 -15.99 -4.00 10.54
N ASP A 21 -15.78 -3.00 11.41
CA ASP A 21 -16.11 -3.12 12.83
C ASP A 21 -17.60 -2.96 13.09
N LEU A 22 -18.14 -3.90 13.90
CA LEU A 22 -19.51 -3.80 14.41
C LEU A 22 -19.62 -2.80 15.57
N ILE A 23 -18.53 -2.57 16.31
CA ILE A 23 -18.44 -1.68 17.47
C ILE A 23 -17.05 -1.04 17.47
N GLY A 24 -16.98 0.28 17.25
CA GLY A 24 -15.71 0.99 17.12
C GLY A 24 -15.58 1.61 15.73
N LYS A 25 -14.37 2.07 15.42
CA LYS A 25 -13.97 2.45 14.08
C LYS A 25 -12.62 1.82 13.84
N SER A 26 -12.39 1.32 12.63
CA SER A 26 -11.10 0.77 12.24
C SER A 26 -9.93 1.71 12.51
N ASP A 27 -8.81 1.13 12.93
CA ASP A 27 -7.50 1.72 13.15
C ASP A 27 -6.54 1.34 11.99
N PRO A 28 -6.67 1.92 10.79
CA PRO A 28 -5.97 1.42 9.61
C PRO A 28 -4.47 1.73 9.55
N TYR A 29 -3.72 0.79 8.98
CA TYR A 29 -2.35 0.98 8.49
C TYR A 29 -2.12 0.28 7.14
N ILE A 30 -1.13 0.76 6.39
CA ILE A 30 -0.82 0.23 5.05
C ILE A 30 0.48 -0.56 5.09
N LYS A 31 0.45 -1.81 4.61
CA LYS A 31 1.63 -2.63 4.33
C LYS A 31 1.99 -2.53 2.85
N LEU A 32 3.27 -2.29 2.59
CA LEU A 32 3.91 -2.34 1.29
C LEU A 32 4.79 -3.58 1.23
N ILE A 33 4.54 -4.48 0.27
CA ILE A 33 5.19 -5.78 0.18
C ILE A 33 5.81 -5.92 -1.22
N LEU A 34 7.14 -5.85 -1.29
CA LEU A 34 7.87 -6.08 -2.54
C LEU A 34 8.16 -7.57 -2.76
N ASN A 35 8.45 -8.28 -1.67
CA ASN A 35 8.61 -9.72 -1.58
C ASN A 35 8.58 -10.17 -0.11
N GLU A 36 8.65 -11.49 0.14
CA GLU A 36 8.59 -12.10 1.48
C GLU A 36 9.56 -11.50 2.50
N ASN A 37 10.72 -11.01 2.06
CA ASN A 37 11.77 -10.45 2.93
C ASN A 37 11.80 -8.92 2.94
N ASN A 38 10.97 -8.25 2.14
CA ASN A 38 10.97 -6.80 2.00
C ASN A 38 9.54 -6.27 2.10
N THR A 39 9.08 -6.24 3.34
CA THR A 39 7.78 -5.71 3.76
C THR A 39 8.00 -4.54 4.72
N GLN A 40 7.32 -3.43 4.47
CA GLN A 40 7.35 -2.24 5.31
C GLN A 40 5.90 -1.77 5.56
N ALA A 41 5.66 -1.02 6.63
CA ALA A 41 4.31 -0.59 6.98
C ALA A 41 4.30 0.83 7.56
N THR A 42 3.19 1.55 7.35
CA THR A 42 2.95 2.86 7.96
C THR A 42 2.68 2.77 9.46
N SER A 43 2.71 3.92 10.12
CA SER A 43 2.04 4.08 11.41
C SER A 43 0.53 3.76 11.29
N THR A 44 -0.06 3.34 12.41
CA THR A 44 -1.50 3.14 12.53
C THR A 44 -2.19 4.48 12.80
N LYS A 45 -3.34 4.72 12.15
CA LYS A 45 -4.21 5.88 12.44
C LYS A 45 -5.48 5.40 13.11
N SER A 46 -5.78 5.93 14.29
CA SER A 46 -6.90 5.41 15.08
C SER A 46 -8.24 6.01 14.67
N GLY A 47 -9.24 5.15 14.46
CA GLY A 47 -10.63 5.51 14.19
C GLY A 47 -10.85 6.41 12.98
N ASP A 48 -10.02 6.27 11.95
CA ASP A 48 -10.01 7.15 10.77
C ASP A 48 -10.06 6.34 9.47
N LEU A 49 -11.19 6.42 8.76
CA LEU A 49 -11.39 5.76 7.47
C LEU A 49 -10.88 6.59 6.27
N ASN A 50 -10.34 7.79 6.52
CA ASN A 50 -9.69 8.62 5.50
C ASN A 50 -8.31 9.11 6.00
N PRO A 51 -7.45 8.18 6.44
CA PRO A 51 -6.21 8.52 7.13
C PRO A 51 -5.22 9.19 6.19
N THR A 52 -4.51 10.20 6.70
CA THR A 52 -3.32 10.77 6.07
C THR A 52 -2.06 10.25 6.76
N TYR A 53 -1.14 9.67 5.99
CA TYR A 53 0.11 9.09 6.49
C TYR A 53 1.31 10.00 6.20
N ASN A 54 1.52 10.36 4.93
CA ASN A 54 2.73 11.06 4.45
C ASN A 54 4.04 10.38 4.88
N GLU A 55 4.06 9.04 4.81
CA GLU A 55 5.20 8.22 5.22
C GLU A 55 5.92 7.66 4.00
N THR A 56 7.26 7.77 3.99
CA THR A 56 8.09 7.41 2.84
C THR A 56 8.96 6.20 3.13
N PHE A 57 8.99 5.27 2.19
CA PHE A 57 9.71 4.00 2.26
C PHE A 57 10.60 3.84 1.03
N THR A 58 11.66 3.04 1.17
CA THR A 58 12.61 2.78 0.08
C THR A 58 12.79 1.29 -0.13
N PHE A 59 12.82 0.88 -1.40
CA PHE A 59 12.95 -0.51 -1.84
C PHE A 59 14.03 -0.63 -2.91
N ASN A 60 14.84 -1.68 -2.82
CA ASN A 60 15.77 -2.04 -3.89
C ASN A 60 15.03 -2.88 -4.93
N ILE A 61 14.95 -2.38 -6.15
CA ILE A 61 14.33 -3.07 -7.29
C ILE A 61 15.38 -3.88 -8.03
N ASP A 62 15.15 -5.19 -8.13
CA ASP A 62 15.91 -6.08 -9.01
C ASP A 62 14.94 -6.96 -9.83
N GLY A 63 14.35 -6.36 -10.87
CA GLY A 63 13.42 -7.07 -11.76
C GLY A 63 12.01 -7.30 -11.22
N HIS A 64 11.68 -6.76 -10.04
CA HIS A 64 10.31 -6.70 -9.54
C HIS A 64 9.39 -5.93 -10.50
N LYS A 65 8.17 -6.45 -10.69
CA LYS A 65 7.17 -5.88 -11.62
C LYS A 65 6.00 -5.21 -10.92
N HIS A 66 5.74 -5.61 -9.68
CA HIS A 66 4.61 -5.17 -8.88
C HIS A 66 5.07 -4.89 -7.45
N LEU A 67 4.34 -4.02 -6.77
CA LEU A 67 4.40 -3.81 -5.33
C LEU A 67 3.01 -4.13 -4.78
N ASP A 68 2.94 -5.09 -3.87
CA ASP A 68 1.68 -5.48 -3.23
C ASP A 68 1.36 -4.48 -2.10
N ILE A 69 0.09 -4.11 -2.03
CA ILE A 69 -0.47 -3.12 -1.09
C ILE A 69 -1.58 -3.80 -0.30
N GLU A 70 -1.44 -3.80 1.01
CA GLU A 70 -2.48 -4.31 1.91
C GLU A 70 -2.85 -3.26 2.94
N CYS A 71 -4.14 -3.03 3.14
CA CYS A 71 -4.67 -2.22 4.21
C CYS A 71 -5.19 -3.15 5.31
N TRP A 72 -4.73 -2.90 6.53
CA TRP A 72 -5.00 -3.70 7.70
C TRP A 72 -5.61 -2.83 8.78
N ASP A 73 -6.54 -3.41 9.53
CA ASP A 73 -7.09 -2.86 10.75
C ASP A 73 -6.27 -3.36 11.94
N LYS A 74 -5.82 -2.46 12.80
CA LYS A 74 -5.04 -2.84 13.97
C LYS A 74 -5.96 -3.10 15.15
N ASP A 75 -6.10 -4.37 15.50
CA ASP A 75 -6.85 -4.77 16.68
C ASP A 75 -5.97 -4.82 17.93
N THR A 76 -6.52 -4.32 19.05
CA THR A 76 -5.80 -4.36 20.34
C THR A 76 -5.95 -5.71 21.06
N VAL A 77 -6.99 -6.50 20.72
CA VAL A 77 -7.38 -7.72 21.46
C VAL A 77 -7.31 -8.98 20.59
N THR A 78 -7.53 -8.85 19.28
CA THR A 78 -7.48 -9.93 18.28
C THR A 78 -6.25 -9.80 17.38
N SER A 79 -6.07 -10.74 16.45
CA SER A 79 -5.14 -10.55 15.33
C SER A 79 -5.70 -9.49 14.39
N ASP A 80 -4.83 -8.60 13.90
CA ASP A 80 -5.17 -7.62 12.87
C ASP A 80 -5.96 -8.23 11.70
N ASP A 81 -7.00 -7.53 11.25
CA ASP A 81 -7.87 -7.95 10.15
C ASP A 81 -7.52 -7.22 8.85
N ILE A 82 -7.56 -7.94 7.73
CA ILE A 82 -7.30 -7.34 6.42
C ILE A 82 -8.55 -6.61 5.91
N ILE A 83 -8.47 -5.29 5.74
CA ILE A 83 -9.54 -4.46 5.16
C ILE A 83 -9.63 -4.72 3.66
N GLY A 84 -8.48 -4.70 2.98
CA GLY A 84 -8.41 -4.95 1.54
C GLY A 84 -6.99 -4.92 1.01
N LYS A 85 -6.82 -5.46 -0.21
CA LYS A 85 -5.53 -5.52 -0.87
C LYS A 85 -5.62 -5.35 -2.37
N ASN A 86 -4.50 -4.97 -2.98
CA ASN A 86 -4.28 -4.97 -4.41
C ASN A 86 -2.78 -4.83 -4.69
N ASP A 87 -2.39 -4.81 -5.96
CA ASP A 87 -1.01 -4.50 -6.36
C ASP A 87 -0.96 -3.27 -7.28
N VAL A 88 0.22 -2.66 -7.38
CA VAL A 88 0.52 -1.62 -8.35
C VAL A 88 1.65 -2.05 -9.26
N SER A 89 1.49 -1.85 -10.57
CA SER A 89 2.55 -2.14 -11.54
C SER A 89 3.66 -1.09 -11.43
N LEU A 90 4.90 -1.56 -11.31
CA LEU A 90 6.08 -0.69 -11.28
C LEU A 90 6.53 -0.25 -12.68
N SER A 91 5.88 -0.75 -13.75
CA SER A 91 6.29 -0.47 -15.13
C SER A 91 6.29 1.02 -15.47
N HIS A 92 5.27 1.77 -15.01
CA HIS A 92 5.15 3.19 -15.30
C HIS A 92 6.25 3.99 -14.59
N VAL A 93 6.39 3.89 -13.26
CA VAL A 93 7.45 4.56 -12.49
C VAL A 93 8.86 4.18 -12.97
N ILE A 94 9.13 2.92 -13.32
CA ILE A 94 10.44 2.49 -13.85
C ILE A 94 10.73 3.09 -15.23
N SER A 95 9.70 3.39 -16.01
CA SER A 95 9.83 3.98 -17.34
C SER A 95 9.94 5.50 -17.32
N LYS A 96 9.19 6.18 -16.45
CA LYS A 96 9.07 7.64 -16.39
C LYS A 96 9.91 8.29 -15.29
N GLY A 97 10.36 7.52 -14.31
CA GLY A 97 11.08 7.99 -13.13
C GLY A 97 10.15 8.41 -11.99
N THR A 98 8.89 8.73 -12.26
CA THR A 98 7.90 9.10 -11.25
C THR A 98 6.51 8.53 -11.58
N ASP A 99 5.67 8.38 -10.56
CA ASP A 99 4.27 8.00 -10.69
C ASP A 99 3.46 8.50 -9.50
N ASP A 100 2.20 8.86 -9.73
CA ASP A 100 1.25 9.34 -8.72
C ASP A 100 -0.08 8.64 -8.98
N VAL A 101 -0.47 7.73 -8.08
CA VAL A 101 -1.50 6.74 -8.37
C VAL A 101 -2.39 6.42 -7.18
N TRP A 102 -3.68 6.23 -7.47
CA TRP A 102 -4.66 5.67 -6.53
C TRP A 102 -4.83 4.18 -6.77
N VAL A 103 -4.51 3.39 -5.75
CA VAL A 103 -4.63 1.93 -5.76
C VAL A 103 -5.94 1.54 -5.06
N LYS A 104 -6.92 1.06 -5.85
CA LYS A 104 -8.21 0.59 -5.31
C LYS A 104 -8.05 -0.74 -4.59
N LEU A 105 -8.45 -0.81 -3.34
CA LEU A 105 -8.41 -2.01 -2.51
C LEU A 105 -9.59 -2.93 -2.81
N LYS A 106 -9.34 -4.25 -2.78
CA LYS A 106 -10.36 -5.28 -3.02
C LYS A 106 -10.36 -6.33 -1.90
N SER A 107 -11.51 -6.97 -1.68
CA SER A 107 -11.65 -8.05 -0.69
C SER A 107 -11.60 -9.46 -1.30
N GLY A 108 -10.82 -10.37 -0.71
CA GLY A 108 -10.91 -11.82 -0.91
C GLY A 108 -10.63 -12.33 -2.34
N LYS A 109 -10.62 -13.66 -2.53
CA LYS A 109 -10.21 -14.35 -3.77
C LYS A 109 -10.99 -13.96 -5.04
N LEU A 110 -12.18 -13.36 -4.91
CA LEU A 110 -13.04 -12.97 -6.04
C LEU A 110 -13.03 -11.46 -6.33
N GLY A 111 -12.49 -10.60 -5.46
CA GLY A 111 -12.28 -9.18 -5.72
C GLY A 111 -13.53 -8.33 -6.04
N ILE A 112 -14.73 -8.77 -5.62
CA ILE A 112 -16.02 -8.22 -6.07
C ILE A 112 -16.36 -6.88 -5.42
N ARG A 113 -15.83 -6.57 -4.23
CA ARG A 113 -16.15 -5.36 -3.46
C ARG A 113 -14.92 -4.50 -3.27
N SER A 114 -15.04 -3.21 -3.61
CA SER A 114 -14.04 -2.19 -3.28
C SER A 114 -14.06 -1.92 -1.77
N LYS A 115 -12.88 -1.75 -1.18
CA LYS A 115 -12.65 -1.57 0.27
C LYS A 115 -11.97 -0.23 0.58
N GLY A 116 -12.10 0.73 -0.33
CA GLY A 116 -11.38 2.00 -0.31
C GLY A 116 -10.21 2.03 -1.30
N GLU A 117 -9.37 3.05 -1.17
CA GLU A 117 -8.23 3.27 -2.06
C GLU A 117 -7.08 3.95 -1.32
N VAL A 118 -5.85 3.67 -1.75
CA VAL A 118 -4.60 4.19 -1.19
C VAL A 118 -3.91 5.05 -2.23
N HIS A 119 -3.49 6.25 -1.85
CA HIS A 119 -2.73 7.17 -2.69
C HIS A 119 -1.24 6.98 -2.48
N LEU A 120 -0.53 6.64 -3.56
CA LEU A 120 0.91 6.46 -3.58
C LEU A 120 1.56 7.48 -4.51
N GLN A 121 2.64 8.09 -4.02
CA GLN A 121 3.59 8.81 -4.85
C GLN A 121 4.88 8.01 -4.91
N MET A 122 5.38 7.76 -6.11
CA MET A 122 6.53 6.89 -6.34
C MET A 122 7.58 7.58 -7.20
N THR A 123 8.84 7.37 -6.86
CA THR A 123 9.99 7.77 -7.69
C THR A 123 10.94 6.60 -7.85
N PHE A 124 11.57 6.49 -9.03
CA PHE A 124 12.52 5.44 -9.34
C PHE A 124 13.83 6.01 -9.86
N GLU A 125 14.91 5.66 -9.19
CA GLU A 125 16.28 6.03 -9.53
C GLU A 125 17.04 4.78 -10.00
N PRO A 126 17.40 4.66 -11.29
CA PRO A 126 18.15 3.51 -11.77
C PRO A 126 19.57 3.49 -11.19
N ILE A 127 20.05 2.29 -10.84
CA ILE A 127 21.47 2.09 -10.58
C ILE A 127 22.17 1.97 -11.93
N ALA A 128 23.27 2.71 -12.10
CA ALA A 128 24.06 2.78 -13.32
C ALA A 128 24.68 1.43 -13.72
#